data_AF-A0A225D143-F1
#
_entry.id   AF-A0A225D143-F1
#
_cell.length_a   1.000
_cell.length_b   1.000
_cell.length_c   1.000
_cell.angle_alpha   90.00
_cell.angle_beta   90.00
_cell.angle_gamma   90.00
#
_symmetry.space_group_name_H-M   'P 1'
#
loop_
_entity.id
_entity.type
_entity.pdbx_description
1 polymer ?
#
loop_
_entity_poly.entity_id
_entity_poly.type
_entity_poly.pdbx_seq_one_letter_code
_entity_poly.pdbx_strand_id
1 'polypeptide(L)'
;MYPHRPDLFGLPYWKCDTCGNYVGCHHKTKDRTRPLGNIPTKELKNARQHIHRILDPIWQNGKMPRGKVYAVIASQLGIAEYHTAEIKTIEDARRVYAIVKGLAA
;
A
#
# COMPACT_ATOMS: atom_id res chain seq x y z
N MET A 1 6.65 -6.30 14.91
CA MET A 1 5.72 -5.61 13.99
C MET A 1 4.50 -6.47 13.66
N TYR A 2 4.65 -7.76 13.33
CA TYR A 2 3.54 -8.72 13.31
C TYR A 2 3.83 -9.94 14.21
N PRO A 3 3.56 -9.86 15.53
CA PRO A 3 3.87 -10.97 16.45
C PRO A 3 3.13 -12.26 16.11
N HIS A 4 1.98 -12.17 15.43
CA HIS A 4 1.16 -13.31 15.02
C HIS A 4 1.48 -13.84 13.61
N ARG A 5 2.51 -13.30 12.94
CA ARG A 5 2.93 -13.74 11.59
C ARG A 5 4.41 -14.12 11.61
N PRO A 6 4.74 -15.37 12.00
CA PRO A 6 6.11 -15.85 12.06
C PRO A 6 6.88 -15.67 10.74
N ASP A 7 6.17 -15.80 9.61
CA ASP A 7 6.70 -15.60 8.27
C ASP A 7 7.15 -14.15 7.99
N LEU A 8 6.69 -13.19 8.79
CA LEU A 8 7.03 -11.77 8.68
C LEU A 8 7.98 -11.28 9.79
N PHE A 9 8.24 -12.11 10.82
CA PHE A 9 8.95 -11.67 12.04
C PHE A 9 10.38 -11.20 11.76
N GLY A 10 11.12 -11.91 10.91
CA GLY A 10 12.52 -11.62 10.58
C GLY A 10 12.72 -10.73 9.36
N LEU A 11 11.66 -10.16 8.78
CA LEU A 11 11.77 -9.36 7.56
C LEU A 11 12.26 -7.93 7.85
N PRO A 12 13.14 -7.36 7.00
CA PRO A 12 13.63 -6.01 7.17
C PRO A 12 12.51 -4.96 7.03
N TYR A 13 12.61 -3.92 7.86
CA TYR A 13 11.72 -2.76 7.86
C TYR A 13 12.48 -1.54 8.38
N TRP A 14 12.01 -0.37 8.01
CA TRP A 14 12.43 0.91 8.60
C TRP A 14 11.38 1.37 9.59
N LYS A 15 11.82 1.87 10.75
CA LYS A 15 10.96 2.43 11.79
C LYS A 15 11.42 3.86 12.08
N CYS A 16 10.45 4.75 12.28
CA CYS A 16 10.73 6.08 12.78
C CYS A 16 10.85 6.01 14.31
N ASP A 17 11.98 6.44 14.86
CA ASP A 17 12.22 6.39 16.31
C ASP A 17 11.36 7.42 17.08
N THR A 18 10.89 8.46 16.41
CA THR A 18 10.02 9.48 17.00
C THR A 18 8.55 9.06 17.06
N CYS A 19 7.97 8.64 15.92
CA CYS A 19 6.53 8.33 15.85
C CYS A 19 6.20 6.84 15.97
N GLY A 20 7.20 5.95 15.94
CA GLY A 20 7.03 4.51 16.07
C GLY A 20 6.40 3.80 14.85
N ASN A 21 5.95 4.54 13.84
CA ASN A 21 5.48 3.96 12.58
C ASN A 21 6.65 3.39 11.76
N TYR A 22 6.31 2.56 10.78
CA TYR A 22 7.29 1.80 10.01
C TYR A 22 6.85 1.58 8.57
N VAL A 23 7.79 1.16 7.73
CA VAL A 23 7.57 0.64 6.38
C VAL A 23 8.40 -0.61 6.17
N GLY A 24 7.82 -1.65 5.54
CA GLY A 24 8.57 -2.86 5.17
C GLY A 24 9.53 -2.61 4.02
N CYS A 25 10.39 -3.58 3.73
CA CYS A 25 11.36 -3.49 2.62
C CYS A 25 11.11 -4.54 1.53
N HIS A 26 11.68 -4.32 0.34
CA HIS A 26 11.73 -5.27 -0.77
C HIS A 26 12.70 -6.43 -0.46
N HIS A 27 12.44 -7.19 0.60
CA HIS A 27 13.32 -8.22 1.14
C HIS A 27 13.64 -9.39 0.19
N LYS A 28 12.91 -9.51 -0.92
CA LYS A 28 13.12 -10.52 -1.96
C LYS A 28 14.05 -10.06 -3.09
N THR A 29 14.50 -8.80 -3.08
CA THR A 29 15.42 -8.26 -4.09
C THR A 29 16.87 -8.23 -3.59
N LYS A 30 17.85 -8.01 -4.49
CA LYS A 30 19.27 -7.86 -4.11
C LYS A 30 19.46 -6.77 -3.06
N ASP A 31 18.81 -5.63 -3.27
CA ASP A 31 18.65 -4.61 -2.25
C ASP A 31 17.48 -4.98 -1.33
N ARG A 32 17.80 -5.61 -0.20
CA ARG A 32 16.81 -6.15 0.74
C ARG A 32 16.23 -5.09 1.66
N THR A 33 16.89 -3.93 1.81
CA THR A 33 16.49 -2.85 2.71
C THR A 33 15.81 -1.69 1.99
N ARG A 34 15.77 -1.70 0.64
CA ARG A 34 14.94 -0.77 -0.14
C ARG A 34 13.51 -0.72 0.41
N PRO A 35 13.02 0.44 0.86
CA PRO A 35 11.69 0.53 1.47
C PRO A 35 10.60 0.32 0.41
N LEU A 36 9.46 -0.26 0.83
CA LEU A 36 8.27 -0.45 -0.03
C LEU A 36 7.55 0.87 -0.37
N GLY A 37 7.90 1.96 0.30
CA GLY A 37 7.26 3.27 0.20
C GLY A 37 7.73 4.17 1.35
N ASN A 38 6.97 5.21 1.67
CA ASN A 38 7.29 6.08 2.82
C ASN A 38 6.67 5.57 4.13
N ILE A 39 7.31 5.90 5.26
CA ILE A 39 6.76 5.68 6.60
C ILE A 39 5.51 6.57 6.76
N PRO A 40 4.32 5.98 6.95
CA PRO A 40 3.09 6.76 7.07
C PRO A 40 2.91 7.31 8.49
N THR A 41 2.12 8.39 8.61
CA THR A 41 1.50 8.75 9.89
C THR A 41 0.48 7.67 10.30
N LYS A 42 0.02 7.69 11.56
CA LYS A 42 -1.02 6.75 12.03
C LYS A 42 -2.30 6.83 11.17
N GLU A 43 -2.72 8.06 10.86
CA GLU A 43 -3.90 8.31 10.02
C GLU A 43 -3.71 7.76 8.61
N LEU A 44 -2.56 8.06 7.98
CA LEU A 44 -2.26 7.59 6.62
C LEU A 44 -2.11 6.07 6.56
N LYS A 45 -1.55 5.44 7.61
CA LYS A 45 -1.48 3.98 7.76
C LYS A 45 -2.89 3.38 7.74
N ASN A 46 -3.82 3.95 8.50
CA ASN A 46 -5.21 3.50 8.55
C ASN A 46 -5.91 3.67 7.19
N ALA A 47 -5.68 4.80 6.52
CA ALA A 47 -6.23 5.06 5.20
C ALA A 47 -5.73 4.04 4.15
N ARG A 48 -4.41 3.76 4.11
CA ARG A 48 -3.83 2.72 3.24
C ARG A 48 -4.41 1.34 3.52
N GLN A 49 -4.57 0.97 4.79
CA GLN A 49 -5.19 -0.31 5.17
C GLN A 49 -6.66 -0.39 4.76
N HIS A 50 -7.39 0.73 4.80
CA HIS A 50 -8.77 0.78 4.35
C HIS A 50 -8.88 0.63 2.83
N ILE A 51 -8.03 1.31 2.07
CA ILE A 51 -7.92 1.15 0.61
C ILE A 51 -7.65 -0.31 0.26
N HIS A 52 -6.69 -0.97 0.91
CA HIS A 52 -6.39 -2.39 0.67
C HIS A 52 -7.59 -3.30 0.91
N ARG A 53 -8.38 -3.07 1.98
CA ARG A 53 -9.58 -3.88 2.26
C ARG A 53 -10.61 -3.87 1.13
N ILE A 54 -10.65 -2.82 0.31
CA ILE A 54 -11.58 -2.69 -0.81
C ILE A 54 -10.90 -3.09 -2.12
N LEU A 55 -9.65 -2.69 -2.31
CA LEU A 55 -8.86 -2.95 -3.51
C LEU A 55 -8.55 -4.44 -3.66
N ASP A 56 -8.14 -5.10 -2.57
CA ASP A 56 -7.60 -6.46 -2.64
C ASP A 56 -8.62 -7.49 -3.15
N PRO A 57 -9.89 -7.48 -2.70
CA PRO A 57 -10.92 -8.36 -3.24
C PRO A 57 -11.14 -8.24 -4.76
N ILE A 58 -10.94 -7.06 -5.34
CA ILE A 58 -11.13 -6.83 -6.79
C ILE A 58 -10.19 -7.75 -7.59
N TRP A 59 -8.94 -7.88 -7.15
CA TRP A 59 -7.97 -8.73 -7.85
C TRP A 59 -7.84 -10.13 -7.27
N GLN A 60 -8.13 -10.33 -5.98
CA GLN A 60 -8.10 -11.66 -5.36
C GLN A 60 -9.24 -12.55 -5.84
N ASN A 61 -10.42 -11.99 -6.11
CA ASN A 61 -11.58 -12.75 -6.57
C ASN A 61 -11.61 -12.92 -8.11
N GLY A 62 -10.57 -12.46 -8.82
CA GLY A 62 -10.47 -12.59 -10.27
C GLY A 62 -11.34 -11.63 -11.09
N LYS A 63 -12.06 -10.67 -10.47
CA LYS A 63 -12.84 -9.63 -11.19
C LYS A 63 -11.94 -8.84 -12.15
N MET A 64 -10.71 -8.54 -11.73
CA MET A 64 -9.72 -7.85 -12.56
C MET A 64 -8.29 -8.23 -12.15
N PRO A 65 -7.35 -8.51 -13.08
CA PRO A 65 -5.96 -8.78 -12.73
C PRO A 65 -5.35 -7.62 -11.95
N ARG A 66 -4.53 -7.92 -10.92
CA ARG A 66 -3.93 -6.90 -10.03
C ARG A 66 -3.22 -5.77 -10.78
N GLY A 67 -2.42 -6.12 -11.80
CA GLY A 67 -1.72 -5.14 -12.62
C GLY A 67 -2.67 -4.19 -13.36
N LYS A 68 -3.81 -4.71 -13.83
CA LYS A 68 -4.85 -3.89 -14.48
C LYS A 68 -5.56 -2.97 -13.48
N VAL A 69 -5.84 -3.45 -12.26
CA VAL A 69 -6.39 -2.59 -11.18
C VAL A 69 -5.45 -1.41 -10.92
N TYR A 70 -4.16 -1.67 -10.75
CA TYR A 70 -3.17 -0.62 -10.48
C TYR A 70 -3.01 0.33 -11.68
N ALA A 71 -3.00 -0.17 -12.90
CA ALA A 71 -2.94 0.65 -14.11
C ALA A 71 -4.15 1.59 -14.25
N VAL A 72 -5.35 1.12 -13.93
CA VAL A 72 -6.56 1.98 -13.94
C VAL A 72 -6.46 3.08 -12.88
N ILE A 73 -5.98 2.76 -11.67
CA ILE A 73 -5.79 3.77 -10.62
C ILE A 73 -4.73 4.80 -11.06
N ALA A 74 -3.59 4.35 -11.58
CA ALA A 74 -2.53 5.24 -12.07
C ALA A 74 -3.03 6.17 -13.18
N SER A 75 -3.80 5.63 -14.14
CA SER A 75 -4.41 6.39 -15.23
C SER A 75 -5.39 7.45 -14.72
N GLN A 76 -6.27 7.13 -13.77
CA GLN A 76 -7.22 8.10 -13.20
C GLN A 76 -6.55 9.18 -12.33
N LEU A 77 -5.39 8.87 -11.74
CA LEU A 77 -4.57 9.84 -11.00
C LEU A 77 -3.64 10.67 -11.90
N GLY A 78 -3.47 10.30 -13.18
CA GLY A 78 -2.52 10.95 -14.08
C GLY A 78 -1.04 10.70 -13.71
N ILE A 79 -0.72 9.55 -13.11
CA ILE A 79 0.64 9.18 -12.70
C ILE A 79 1.13 7.95 -13.48
N ALA A 80 2.45 7.76 -13.57
CA ALA A 80 3.05 6.67 -14.32
C ALA A 80 2.80 5.29 -13.67
N GLU A 81 2.90 5.21 -12.34
CA GLU A 81 2.73 3.96 -11.59
C GLU A 81 2.04 4.26 -10.25
N TYR A 82 1.21 3.31 -9.80
CA TYR A 82 0.50 3.40 -8.53
C TYR A 82 0.89 2.28 -7.58
N HIS A 83 1.32 2.66 -6.38
CA HIS A 83 1.43 1.78 -5.22
C HIS A 83 0.80 2.41 -4.00
N THR A 84 -0.06 1.66 -3.29
CA THR A 84 -0.71 2.14 -2.06
C THR A 84 0.29 2.61 -0.98
N ALA A 85 1.48 2.01 -0.93
CA ALA A 85 2.53 2.37 0.02
C ALA A 85 3.22 3.72 -0.28
N GLU A 86 2.98 4.31 -1.45
CA GLU A 86 3.57 5.57 -1.89
C GLU A 86 2.64 6.78 -1.67
N ILE A 87 1.38 6.56 -1.27
CA ILE A 87 0.41 7.64 -0.98
C ILE A 87 0.94 8.51 0.16
N LYS A 88 1.23 9.80 -0.06
CA LYS A 88 1.91 10.65 0.94
C LYS A 88 0.96 11.50 1.79
N THR A 89 -0.24 11.77 1.30
CA THR A 89 -1.21 12.65 1.97
C THR A 89 -2.57 11.98 2.15
N ILE A 90 -3.37 12.50 3.08
CA ILE A 90 -4.76 12.05 3.26
C ILE A 90 -5.62 12.43 2.04
N GLU A 91 -5.30 13.53 1.39
CA GLU A 91 -6.01 13.95 0.18
C GLU A 91 -5.78 12.97 -0.97
N ASP A 92 -4.53 12.53 -1.18
CA ASP A 92 -4.22 11.47 -2.15
C ASP A 92 -4.94 10.16 -1.79
N ALA A 93 -4.99 9.82 -0.49
CA ALA A 93 -5.70 8.64 -0.02
C ALA A 93 -7.21 8.70 -0.33
N ARG A 94 -7.84 9.88 -0.18
CA ARG A 94 -9.26 10.10 -0.52
C ARG A 94 -9.51 9.94 -2.02
N ARG A 95 -8.64 10.50 -2.87
CA ARG A 95 -8.73 10.36 -4.33
C ARG A 95 -8.64 8.89 -4.75
N VAL A 96 -7.63 8.18 -4.24
CA VAL A 96 -7.46 6.74 -4.47
C VAL A 96 -8.68 5.96 -3.99
N TYR A 97 -9.19 6.26 -2.78
CA TYR A 97 -10.37 5.61 -2.24
C TYR A 97 -11.59 5.78 -3.15
N ALA A 98 -11.84 6.97 -3.68
CA ALA A 98 -12.96 7.22 -4.60
C ALA A 98 -12.86 6.36 -5.86
N ILE A 99 -11.66 6.28 -6.45
CA ILE A 99 -11.38 5.44 -7.63
C ILE A 99 -11.61 3.97 -7.31
N VAL A 100 -11.01 3.47 -6.23
CA VAL A 100 -11.11 2.06 -5.81
C VAL A 100 -12.56 1.68 -5.51
N LYS A 101 -13.33 2.56 -4.87
CA LYS A 101 -14.75 2.34 -4.60
C LYS A 101 -15.56 2.22 -5.90
N GLY A 102 -15.26 3.04 -6.90
CA GLY A 102 -15.88 2.94 -8.23
C GLY A 102 -15.57 1.64 -8.97
N LEU A 103 -14.38 1.06 -8.75
CA LEU A 103 -14.00 -0.24 -9.33
C LEU A 103 -14.62 -1.44 -8.61
N ALA A 104 -14.92 -1.28 -7.32
CA ALA A 104 -15.52 -2.32 -6.50
C ALA A 104 -17.02 -2.51 -6.78
N ALA A 105 -17.73 -1.43 -7.14
CA ALA A 105 -19.12 -1.45 -7.60
C ALA A 105 -19.31 -2.36 -8.83
#